data_AF-A0A7I8F3I6-F1
#
_entry.id   AF-A0A7I8F3I6-F1
#
_cell.length_a   1.000
_cell.length_b   1.000
_cell.length_c   1.000
_cell.angle_alpha   90.00
_cell.angle_beta   90.00
_cell.angle_gamma   90.00
#
_symmetry.space_group_name_H-M   'P 1'
#
loop_
_entity.id
_entity.type
_entity.pdbx_description
1 polymer ?
#
loop_
_entity_poly.entity_id
_entity_poly.type
_entity_poly.pdbx_seq_one_letter_code
_entity_poly.pdbx_strand_id
1 'polypeptide(L)' 'MPKKGELSKTARASLANRETRDHLTQHIDPITGEQIMLSQLFPVKVMENGRTRMVYYSKSSYKLS' A
#
# COMPACT_ATOMS: atom_id res chain seq x y z
N MET A 1 10.41 -39.17 10.96
CA MET A 1 9.09 -38.55 10.71
C MET A 1 9.21 -37.04 10.96
N PRO A 2 8.68 -36.17 10.09
CA PRO A 2 8.69 -34.72 10.32
C PRO A 2 7.92 -34.41 11.62
N LYS A 3 8.49 -33.57 12.48
CA LYS A 3 7.89 -33.24 13.79
C LYS A 3 6.61 -32.43 13.56
N LYS A 4 5.55 -32.79 14.30
CA LYS A 4 4.23 -32.16 14.26
C LYS A 4 4.40 -30.64 14.46
N GLY A 5 4.24 -29.87 13.38
CA GLY A 5 4.44 -28.41 13.39
C GLY A 5 5.39 -27.87 12.31
N GLU A 6 6.20 -28.72 11.65
CA GLU A 6 6.95 -28.27 10.47
C GLU A 6 6.02 -28.13 9.27
N LEU A 7 5.77 -26.88 8.86
CA LEU A 7 5.17 -26.57 7.58
C LEU A 7 5.96 -27.30 6.47
N SER A 8 5.24 -27.97 5.56
CA SER A 8 5.86 -28.66 4.43
C SER A 8 6.74 -27.67 3.66
N LYS A 9 7.80 -28.14 3.00
CA LYS A 9 8.68 -27.28 2.19
C LYS A 9 7.87 -26.45 1.17
N THR A 10 6.81 -27.04 0.62
CA THR A 10 5.86 -26.37 -0.28
C THR A 10 5.02 -25.32 0.44
N ALA A 11 4.52 -25.60 1.64
CA ALA A 11 3.73 -24.65 2.43
C ALA A 11 4.57 -23.45 2.89
N ARG A 12 5.87 -23.67 3.21
CA ARG A 12 6.83 -22.59 3.49
C ARG A 12 7.07 -21.71 2.25
N ALA A 13 7.24 -22.30 1.08
CA ALA A 13 7.40 -21.55 -0.18
C ALA A 13 6.13 -20.77 -0.55
N SER A 14 4.93 -21.33 -0.34
CA SER A 14 3.66 -20.64 -0.57
C SER A 14 3.42 -19.46 0.38
N LEU A 15 3.91 -19.52 1.61
CA LEU A 15 3.86 -18.39 2.55
C LEU A 15 4.83 -17.28 2.17
N ALA A 16 6.05 -17.62 1.74
CA ALA A 16 7.01 -16.63 1.23
C ALA A 16 6.49 -15.87 0.00
N ASN A 17 5.71 -16.53 -0.87
CA ASN A 17 5.06 -15.87 -2.01
C ASN A 17 3.86 -14.99 -1.63
N ARG A 18 3.34 -15.12 -0.40
CA ARG A 18 2.25 -14.30 0.14
C ARG A 18 2.76 -13.00 0.78
N GLU A 19 4.06 -12.92 1.05
CA GLU A 19 4.72 -11.70 1.50
C GLU A 19 4.84 -10.73 0.32
N THR A 20 3.81 -9.88 0.21
CA THR A 20 3.94 -8.49 -0.26
C THR A 20 4.48 -8.27 -1.67
N ARG A 21 3.67 -8.61 -2.68
CA ARG A 21 3.67 -7.80 -3.93
C ARG A 21 2.94 -6.49 -3.66
N ASP A 22 3.59 -5.60 -2.92
CA ASP A 22 3.14 -4.23 -2.86
C ASP A 22 3.50 -3.57 -4.19
N HIS A 23 2.47 -3.23 -4.96
CA HIS A 23 2.64 -2.70 -6.31
C HIS A 23 2.72 -1.18 -6.23
N LEU A 24 3.67 -0.60 -6.96
CA LEU A 24 3.68 0.84 -7.22
C LEU A 24 2.43 1.21 -8.02
N THR A 25 1.72 2.24 -7.55
CA THR A 25 0.58 2.78 -8.27
C THR A 25 1.03 3.84 -9.26
N GLN A 26 0.13 4.23 -10.18
CA GLN A 26 0.38 5.35 -11.10
C GLN A 26 0.20 6.72 -10.42
N HIS A 27 -0.22 6.75 -9.15
CA HIS A 27 -0.44 7.98 -8.41
C HIS A 27 0.86 8.49 -7.82
N ILE A 28 1.05 9.80 -7.92
CA ILE A 28 2.21 10.51 -7.38
C ILE A 28 1.72 11.28 -6.15
N ASP A 29 2.46 11.16 -5.05
CA ASP A 29 2.21 11.93 -3.85
C ASP A 29 2.53 13.41 -4.13
N PRO A 30 1.56 14.33 -3.98
CA PRO A 30 1.79 15.75 -4.24
C PRO A 30 2.73 16.41 -3.21
N ILE A 31 3.02 15.77 -2.08
CA ILE A 31 3.91 16.30 -1.04
C ILE A 31 5.36 15.88 -1.30
N THR A 32 5.60 14.59 -1.61
CA THR A 32 6.95 14.04 -1.77
C THR A 32 7.40 13.96 -3.23
N GLY A 33 6.47 13.92 -4.19
CA GLY A 33 6.78 13.74 -5.62
C GLY A 33 7.08 12.29 -6.01
N GLU A 34 6.93 11.33 -5.09
CA GLU A 34 7.20 9.91 -5.33
C GLU A 34 5.95 9.14 -5.72
N GLN A 35 6.12 8.01 -6.41
CA GLN A 35 5.02 7.08 -6.68
C GLN A 35 4.55 6.43 -5.39
N ILE A 36 3.23 6.34 -5.23
CA ILE A 36 2.63 5.80 -4.02
C ILE A 36 2.54 4.28 -4.14
N MET A 37 3.05 3.55 -3.16
CA MET A 37 2.81 2.11 -3.05
C MET A 37 1.33 1.84 -2.73
N LEU A 38 0.77 0.78 -3.29
CA LEU A 38 -0.65 0.45 -3.09
C LEU A 38 -1.01 0.29 -1.61
N SER A 39 -0.12 -0.28 -0.79
CA SER A 39 -0.33 -0.39 0.66
C SER A 39 -0.39 0.96 1.40
N GLN A 40 0.24 1.98 0.82
CA GLN A 40 0.37 3.33 1.38
C GLN A 40 -0.56 4.35 0.73
N LEU A 41 -1.34 3.96 -0.28
CA LEU A 41 -2.27 4.82 -0.98
C LEU A 41 -3.36 5.33 -0.02
N PHE A 42 -3.42 6.66 0.13
CA PHE A 42 -4.40 7.33 0.97
C PHE A 42 -5.24 8.32 0.12
N PRO A 43 -6.48 7.95 -0.24
CA PRO A 43 -7.37 8.82 -1.00
C PRO A 43 -8.02 9.87 -0.08
N VAL A 44 -7.95 11.13 -0.49
CA VAL A 44 -8.51 12.28 0.24
C VAL A 44 -9.45 13.04 -0.67
N LYS A 45 -10.67 13.27 -0.19
CA LYS A 45 -11.64 14.10 -0.88
C LYS A 45 -11.38 15.57 -0.54
N VAL A 46 -10.97 16.34 -1.54
CA VAL A 46 -10.73 17.78 -1.40
C VAL A 46 -11.89 18.54 -2.02
N MET A 47 -12.42 19.53 -1.29
CA MET A 47 -13.43 20.47 -1.78
C MET A 47 -12.76 21.79 -2.11
N GLU A 48 -12.76 22.17 -3.38
CA GLU A 48 -12.24 23.45 -3.85
C GLU A 48 -13.29 24.14 -4.71
N ASN A 49 -13.66 25.38 -4.36
CA ASN A 49 -14.56 26.24 -5.15
C ASN A 49 -15.88 25.55 -5.57
N GLY A 50 -16.50 24.82 -4.65
CA GLY A 50 -17.77 24.11 -4.89
C GLY A 50 -17.65 22.83 -5.73
N ARG A 51 -16.43 22.41 -6.11
CA ARG A 51 -16.16 21.15 -6.79
C ARG A 51 -15.43 20.19 -5.86
N THR A 52 -15.87 18.93 -5.86
CA THR A 52 -15.22 17.85 -5.14
C THR A 52 -14.25 17.11 -6.06
N ARG A 53 -12.98 17.00 -5.68
CA ARG A 53 -11.98 16.17 -6.37
C ARG A 53 -11.33 15.18 -5.42
N MET A 54 -10.83 14.08 -5.96
CA MET A 54 -10.05 13.10 -5.20
C MET A 54 -8.57 13.35 -5.43
N VAL A 55 -7.81 13.43 -4.34
CA VAL A 55 -6.36 13.58 -4.35
C VAL A 55 -5.77 12.41 -3.57
N TYR A 56 -4.70 11.83 -4.09
CA TYR A 56 -4.05 10.66 -3.50
C TYR A 56 -2.75 11.09 -2.85
N TYR A 57 -2.56 10.69 -1.60
CA TYR A 57 -1.36 10.96 -0.82
C TYR A 57 -0.75 9.64 -0.34
N SER A 58 0.52 9.64 0.03
CA SER A 58 1.05 8.56 0.86
C SER A 58 0.54 8.75 2.30
N LYS A 59 0.18 7.65 2.98
CA LYS A 59 -0.28 7.69 4.39
C LYS A 59 0.65 8.45 5.33
N SER A 60 1.96 8.38 5.12
CA SER A 60 2.97 9.08 5.93
C SER A 60 2.99 10.58 5.70
N SER A 61 2.66 11.01 4.47
CA SER A 61 2.75 12.40 4.03
C SER A 61 1.50 13.20 4.40
N TYR A 62 0.32 12.57 4.40
CA TYR A 62 -0.92 13.24 4.75
C TYR A 62 -1.03 13.47 6.26
N LYS A 63 -0.63 14.66 6.72
CA LYS A 63 -0.91 15.16 8.07
C LYS A 63 -1.98 16.24 7.99
N LEU A 64 -3.14 16.03 8.61
CA LEU A 64 -4.01 17.14 8.99
C LEU A 64 -3.28 17.91 10.09
N SER A 65 -2.80 19.12 9.78
CA SER A 65 -2.44 20.12 10.79
C SER A 65 -3.67 20.91 11.20
#